data_AF-A0A6S6TBN9-F1
#
_entry.id   AF-A0A6S6TBN9-F1
#
_cell.length_a   1.000
_cell.length_b   1.000
_cell.length_c   1.000
_cell.angle_alpha   90.00
_cell.angle_beta   90.00
_cell.angle_gamma   90.00
#
_symmetry.space_group_name_H-M   'P 1'
#
loop_
_entity.id
_entity.type
_entity.pdbx_description
1 polymer ?
#
loop_
_entity_poly.entity_id
_entity_poly.type
_entity_poly.pdbx_seq_one_letter_code
_entity_poly.pdbx_strand_id
1 'polypeptide(L)'
;MIKHLKIFFLLTLSLFAFDNAYIDTVTQEIEKDNVQTVVYSIPASNPPKELNVQKSELSNTPVIIDDKVSTVNKKIKTPKDIKIFTSNEVEPINYTNTISLNKLEVSKKKQKFFHMMLPAILISKANLKIKREKVLALMDTPVEQMDEDDVDFLEALYKKYKTRNNKKLANRLKTHPVSIILAQAAIESAWGESRFFKKGNNIFGMWSFNKNEPRIKALGNRNGKSIYVKKYANISEAIDDYFVVIGRGAYKSFRKQRNITDNPLVLVNYLVNYCELDNYPSKLRKFIVQNKLRKFDKFELASSY
;
A
#
# COMPACT_ATOMS: atom_id res chain seq x y z
N MET A 1 -5.90 -3.11 -33.88
CA MET A 1 -4.55 -2.55 -33.67
C MET A 1 -4.59 -1.70 -32.40
N ILE A 2 -4.32 -2.27 -31.22
CA ILE A 2 -4.34 -1.53 -29.93
C ILE A 2 -2.90 -1.53 -29.39
N LYS A 3 -2.14 -0.49 -29.74
CA LYS A 3 -0.79 -0.22 -29.26
C LYS A 3 -0.87 0.62 -27.97
N HIS A 4 -1.13 0.02 -26.81
CA HIS A 4 -0.85 0.69 -25.53
C HIS A 4 -0.34 -0.30 -24.48
N LEU A 5 0.95 -0.61 -24.55
CA LEU A 5 1.72 -1.13 -23.43
C LEU A 5 2.80 -0.10 -23.07
N LYS A 6 2.42 1.02 -22.47
CA LYS A 6 3.35 1.89 -21.75
C LYS A 6 3.27 1.55 -20.27
N ILE A 7 3.90 0.44 -19.89
CA ILE A 7 4.28 0.17 -18.50
C ILE A 7 5.65 0.82 -18.32
N PHE A 8 5.66 2.08 -17.92
CA PHE A 8 6.89 2.75 -17.45
C PHE A 8 6.92 2.63 -15.93
N PHE A 9 7.80 1.78 -15.43
CA PHE A 9 8.24 1.83 -14.04
C PHE A 9 9.76 1.72 -14.04
N LEU A 10 10.45 2.83 -14.30
CA LEU A 10 11.79 3.08 -13.79
C LEU A 10 12.18 4.55 -14.03
N LEU A 11 12.48 5.30 -12.97
CA LEU A 11 13.77 5.97 -12.88
C LEU A 11 14.13 6.28 -11.43
N THR A 12 15.08 5.52 -10.89
CA THR A 12 15.94 5.97 -9.80
C THR A 12 17.10 6.75 -10.42
N LEU A 13 17.48 7.86 -9.77
CA LEU A 13 18.59 8.79 -10.07
C LEU A 13 18.27 10.00 -10.98
N SER A 14 17.48 10.95 -10.47
CA SER A 14 17.69 12.41 -10.68
C SER A 14 16.66 13.32 -9.97
N LEU A 15 15.59 12.77 -9.39
CA LEU A 15 14.42 13.54 -8.93
C LEU A 15 14.55 14.37 -7.63
N PHE A 16 15.70 14.44 -6.96
CA PHE A 16 15.75 15.09 -5.63
C PHE A 16 15.51 16.61 -5.65
N ALA A 17 15.83 17.30 -6.76
CA ALA A 17 15.66 18.75 -6.87
C ALA A 17 14.24 19.19 -7.29
N PHE A 18 13.50 18.34 -8.01
CA PHE A 18 12.14 18.64 -8.49
C PHE A 18 11.04 18.44 -7.43
N ASP A 19 11.33 17.69 -6.36
CA ASP A 19 10.35 17.29 -5.33
C ASP A 19 10.04 18.40 -4.31
N ASN A 20 10.73 19.56 -4.32
CA ASN A 20 10.42 20.70 -3.45
C ASN A 20 9.65 21.80 -4.20
N ALA A 21 10.09 22.21 -5.40
CA ALA A 21 9.42 23.25 -6.18
C ALA A 21 7.99 22.84 -6.60
N TYR A 22 7.77 21.56 -6.93
CA TYR A 22 6.44 21.02 -7.21
C TYR A 22 5.51 21.04 -5.97
N ILE A 23 6.06 20.99 -4.75
CA ILE A 23 5.28 20.99 -3.50
C ILE A 23 4.67 22.35 -3.24
N ASP A 24 5.43 23.41 -3.48
CA ASP A 24 4.93 24.78 -3.31
C ASP A 24 3.82 25.05 -4.32
N THR A 25 3.98 24.60 -5.56
CA THR A 25 2.94 24.68 -6.60
C THR A 25 1.68 23.92 -6.22
N VAL A 26 1.79 22.67 -5.78
CA VAL A 26 0.61 21.86 -5.40
C VAL A 26 -0.08 22.43 -4.16
N THR A 27 0.69 22.91 -3.18
CA THR A 27 0.11 23.49 -1.96
C THR A 27 -0.66 24.77 -2.29
N GLN A 28 -0.10 25.64 -3.14
CA GLN A 28 -0.77 26.85 -3.62
C GLN A 28 -2.00 26.57 -4.49
N GLU A 29 -2.00 25.51 -5.31
CA GLU A 29 -3.17 25.12 -6.11
C GLU A 29 -4.30 24.54 -5.24
N ILE A 30 -3.98 23.74 -4.22
CA ILE A 30 -4.97 23.23 -3.26
C ILE A 30 -5.64 24.38 -2.50
N GLU A 31 -4.88 25.41 -2.14
CA GLU A 31 -5.40 26.62 -1.47
C GLU A 31 -6.33 27.44 -2.37
N LYS A 32 -6.11 27.45 -3.70
CA LYS A 32 -6.95 28.18 -4.67
C LYS A 32 -8.29 27.51 -4.96
N ASP A 33 -8.37 26.18 -4.89
CA ASP A 33 -9.56 25.41 -5.29
C ASP A 33 -10.70 25.38 -4.25
N ASN A 34 -10.62 26.17 -3.16
CA ASN A 34 -11.62 26.23 -2.08
C ASN A 34 -12.06 24.85 -1.56
N VAL A 35 -11.17 23.85 -1.65
CA VAL A 35 -11.31 22.61 -0.89
C VAL A 35 -11.04 23.00 0.54
N GLN A 36 -12.11 23.13 1.34
CA GLN A 36 -12.07 23.52 2.74
C GLN A 36 -10.85 22.91 3.44
N THR A 37 -9.82 23.74 3.62
CA THR A 37 -8.68 23.42 4.47
C THR A 37 -9.24 23.37 5.87
N VAL A 38 -9.40 22.16 6.42
CA VAL A 38 -9.57 22.04 7.86
C VAL A 38 -8.24 22.49 8.45
N VAL A 39 -8.19 23.75 8.86
CA VAL A 39 -7.05 24.33 9.59
C VAL A 39 -6.98 23.58 10.91
N TYR A 40 -6.04 22.64 11.00
CA TYR A 40 -5.69 22.02 12.27
C TYR A 40 -4.56 22.82 12.90
N SER A 41 -4.86 23.47 14.02
CA SER A 41 -3.89 24.11 14.88
C SER A 41 -2.95 23.06 15.49
N ILE A 42 -1.64 23.33 15.40
CA ILE A 42 -0.59 22.55 16.04
C ILE A 42 -0.87 22.51 17.55
N PRO A 43 -1.06 21.34 18.20
CA PRO A 43 -1.01 21.26 19.65
C PRO A 43 0.43 21.51 20.09
N ALA A 44 0.62 22.46 21.01
CA ALA A 44 1.90 22.68 21.66
C ALA A 44 2.42 21.37 22.26
N SER A 45 3.75 21.19 22.22
CA SER A 45 4.44 20.06 22.83
C SER A 45 4.18 20.03 24.33
N ASN A 46 3.22 19.23 24.78
CA ASN A 46 3.14 18.86 26.19
C ASN A 46 4.12 17.71 26.45
N PRO A 47 4.90 17.77 27.55
CA PRO A 47 5.73 16.64 27.99
C PRO A 47 4.83 15.44 28.34
N PRO A 48 5.36 14.21 28.33
CA PRO A 48 4.57 13.01 28.54
C PRO A 48 3.94 13.06 29.93
N LYS A 49 2.60 13.12 29.98
CA LYS A 49 1.86 12.76 31.19
C LYS A 49 2.03 11.26 31.39
N GLU A 50 2.47 10.88 32.58
CA GLU A 50 2.47 9.49 33.05
C GLU A 50 1.12 8.83 32.71
N LEU A 51 1.20 7.74 31.95
CA LEU A 51 0.06 6.87 31.69
C LEU A 51 -0.25 6.11 32.97
N ASN A 52 -1.17 6.68 33.74
CA ASN A 52 -1.85 5.97 34.81
C ASN A 52 -2.76 4.92 34.14
N VAL A 53 -2.38 3.64 34.26
CA VAL A 53 -3.11 2.50 33.71
C VAL A 53 -4.42 2.36 34.50
N GLN A 54 -5.52 2.84 33.92
CA GLN A 54 -6.86 2.38 34.28
C GLN A 54 -7.56 1.80 33.05
N LYS A 55 -8.23 0.69 33.33
CA LYS A 55 -8.63 -0.40 32.45
C LYS A 55 -10.08 -0.20 31.99
N SER A 56 -10.29 0.12 30.71
CA SER A 56 -11.53 -0.12 29.91
C SER A 56 -11.27 0.48 28.52
N GLU A 57 -11.36 -0.24 27.39
CA GLU A 57 -12.54 -0.84 26.77
C GLU A 57 -12.10 -2.03 25.86
N LEU A 58 -12.98 -3.01 25.64
CA LEU A 58 -12.74 -4.23 24.86
C LEU A 58 -12.07 -3.95 23.49
N SER A 59 -10.87 -4.50 23.27
CA SER A 59 -10.08 -4.26 22.06
C SER A 59 -10.50 -5.16 20.89
N ASN A 60 -11.02 -4.56 19.82
CA ASN A 60 -11.26 -5.18 18.51
C ASN A 60 -9.95 -5.40 17.73
N THR A 61 -9.03 -6.21 18.24
CA THR A 61 -7.74 -6.48 17.59
C THR A 61 -7.81 -7.82 16.83
N PRO A 62 -7.34 -7.91 15.57
CA PRO A 62 -7.21 -9.20 14.88
C PRO A 62 -6.29 -10.14 15.65
N VAL A 63 -6.51 -11.45 15.54
CA VAL A 63 -5.64 -12.46 16.14
C VAL A 63 -4.23 -12.33 15.56
N ILE A 64 -3.23 -12.17 16.42
CA ILE A 64 -1.81 -12.05 16.06
C ILE A 64 -1.09 -13.33 16.50
N ILE A 65 -0.35 -13.95 15.57
CA ILE A 65 0.51 -15.11 15.79
C ILE A 65 1.87 -14.77 15.16
N ASP A 66 2.95 -14.92 15.92
CA ASP A 66 4.34 -14.62 15.49
C ASP A 66 4.49 -13.24 14.84
N ASP A 67 4.02 -12.19 15.53
CA ASP A 67 4.03 -10.79 15.09
C ASP A 67 3.33 -10.53 13.74
N LYS A 68 2.40 -11.41 13.35
CA LYS A 68 1.60 -11.27 12.13
C LYS A 68 0.14 -11.60 12.38
N VAL A 69 -0.73 -10.97 11.61
CA VAL A 69 -2.15 -11.32 11.56
C VAL A 69 -2.32 -12.77 11.12
N SER A 70 -3.10 -13.54 11.89
CA SER A 70 -3.58 -14.86 11.50
C SER A 70 -4.49 -14.75 10.27
N THR A 71 -4.28 -15.62 9.27
CA THR A 71 -5.02 -15.55 8.00
C THR A 71 -5.52 -16.92 7.56
N VAL A 72 -6.63 -16.92 6.83
CA VAL A 72 -7.16 -18.12 6.19
C VAL A 72 -6.80 -18.10 4.70
N ASN A 73 -5.91 -19.00 4.28
CA ASN A 73 -5.55 -19.12 2.87
C ASN A 73 -6.71 -19.69 2.06
N LYS A 74 -7.11 -19.01 0.98
CA LYS A 74 -8.21 -19.44 0.11
C LYS A 74 -7.84 -19.36 -1.37
N LYS A 75 -8.09 -20.44 -2.11
CA LYS A 75 -7.97 -20.45 -3.57
C LYS A 75 -9.28 -20.01 -4.22
N ILE A 76 -9.21 -19.15 -5.23
CA ILE A 76 -10.36 -18.72 -6.04
C ILE A 76 -10.43 -19.60 -7.28
N LYS A 77 -11.47 -20.44 -7.40
CA LYS A 77 -11.76 -21.23 -8.61
C LYS A 77 -12.72 -20.47 -9.53
N THR A 78 -13.70 -19.80 -8.95
CA THR A 78 -14.73 -19.04 -9.66
C THR A 78 -15.00 -17.69 -8.98
N PRO A 79 -15.64 -16.73 -9.67
CA PRO A 79 -16.01 -15.46 -9.04
C PRO A 79 -16.94 -15.60 -7.82
N LYS A 80 -17.61 -16.74 -7.63
CA LYS A 80 -18.45 -17.00 -6.45
C LYS A 80 -17.61 -17.17 -5.18
N ASP A 81 -16.34 -17.59 -5.29
CA ASP A 81 -15.46 -17.83 -4.14
C ASP A 81 -14.96 -16.53 -3.50
N ILE A 82 -15.05 -15.41 -4.22
CA ILE A 82 -14.75 -14.06 -3.73
C ILE A 82 -15.87 -13.63 -2.79
N LYS A 83 -15.54 -13.47 -1.50
CA LYS A 83 -16.49 -13.03 -0.48
C LYS A 83 -16.86 -11.56 -0.72
N ILE A 84 -18.13 -11.23 -0.58
CA ILE A 84 -18.60 -9.84 -0.57
C ILE A 84 -18.81 -9.43 0.88
N PHE A 85 -18.17 -8.33 1.28
CA PHE A 85 -18.24 -7.78 2.63
C PHE A 85 -19.31 -6.69 2.65
N THR A 86 -20.32 -6.86 3.50
CA THR A 86 -21.44 -5.90 3.65
C THR A 86 -21.31 -5.05 4.90
N SER A 87 -20.57 -5.51 5.91
CA SER A 87 -20.11 -4.74 7.07
C SER A 87 -18.70 -4.19 6.82
N ASN A 88 -18.25 -3.29 7.70
CA ASN A 88 -16.88 -2.78 7.69
C ASN A 88 -15.86 -3.79 8.23
N GLU A 89 -16.31 -4.91 8.80
CA GLU A 89 -15.45 -5.97 9.31
C GLU A 89 -15.13 -6.98 8.20
N VAL A 90 -13.84 -7.20 7.98
CA VAL A 90 -13.33 -8.03 6.89
C VAL A 90 -12.59 -9.22 7.46
N GLU A 91 -13.04 -10.41 7.09
CA GLU A 91 -12.31 -11.64 7.43
C GLU A 91 -10.90 -11.62 6.80
N PRO A 92 -9.87 -12.07 7.54
CA PRO A 92 -8.48 -12.09 7.06
C PRO A 92 -8.23 -13.23 6.05
N ILE A 93 -8.98 -13.22 4.94
CA ILE A 93 -8.85 -14.18 3.84
C ILE A 93 -7.64 -13.81 2.99
N ASN A 94 -6.63 -14.67 2.97
CA ASN A 94 -5.48 -14.51 2.09
C ASN A 94 -5.68 -15.31 0.79
N TYR A 95 -6.15 -14.63 -0.25
CA TYR A 95 -6.36 -15.27 -1.55
C TYR A 95 -5.02 -15.66 -2.20
N THR A 96 -4.86 -16.94 -2.53
CA THR A 96 -3.61 -17.51 -3.08
C THR A 96 -3.49 -17.36 -4.59
N ASN A 97 -4.55 -16.95 -5.26
CA ASN A 97 -4.53 -16.66 -6.68
C ASN A 97 -5.54 -15.58 -7.05
N THR A 98 -5.33 -15.00 -8.22
CA THR A 98 -6.32 -14.16 -8.89
C THR A 98 -7.01 -14.94 -10.01
N ILE A 99 -8.16 -14.43 -10.48
CA ILE A 99 -8.88 -14.94 -11.65
C ILE A 99 -9.32 -13.77 -12.54
N SER A 100 -9.61 -14.05 -13.82
CA SER A 100 -10.27 -13.07 -14.68
C SER A 100 -11.73 -12.90 -14.28
N LEU A 101 -12.20 -11.65 -14.32
CA LEU A 101 -13.59 -11.28 -14.02
C LEU A 101 -14.32 -10.75 -15.25
N ASN A 102 -13.71 -10.80 -16.44
CA ASN A 102 -14.26 -10.27 -17.69
C ASN A 102 -15.56 -10.91 -18.16
N LYS A 103 -15.89 -12.11 -17.70
CA LYS A 103 -17.16 -12.77 -18.04
C LYS A 103 -18.35 -12.22 -17.24
N LEU A 104 -18.10 -11.34 -16.26
CA LEU A 104 -19.14 -10.70 -15.46
C LEU A 104 -19.55 -9.36 -16.08
N GLU A 105 -20.77 -8.94 -15.80
CA GLU A 105 -21.22 -7.56 -16.03
C GLU A 105 -20.27 -6.55 -15.38
N VAL A 106 -20.12 -5.38 -15.99
CA VAL A 106 -19.15 -4.35 -15.57
C VAL A 106 -19.29 -3.99 -14.09
N SER A 107 -20.51 -3.80 -13.59
CA SER A 107 -20.77 -3.47 -12.18
C SER A 107 -20.30 -4.59 -11.23
N LYS A 108 -20.70 -5.84 -11.52
CA LYS A 108 -20.32 -7.04 -10.76
C LYS A 108 -18.81 -7.29 -10.81
N LYS A 109 -18.17 -7.10 -11.97
CA LYS A 109 -16.72 -7.17 -12.15
C LYS A 109 -16.01 -6.21 -11.20
N LYS A 110 -16.40 -4.93 -11.20
CA LYS A 110 -15.78 -3.90 -10.35
C LYS A 110 -15.94 -4.22 -8.86
N GLN A 111 -17.14 -4.59 -8.44
CA GLN A 111 -17.40 -4.99 -7.04
C GLN A 111 -16.52 -6.18 -6.64
N LYS A 112 -16.55 -7.27 -7.40
CA LYS A 112 -15.75 -8.47 -7.12
C LYS A 112 -14.25 -8.19 -7.13
N PHE A 113 -13.77 -7.32 -8.01
CA PHE A 113 -12.37 -6.89 -8.01
C PHE A 113 -11.99 -6.23 -6.67
N PHE A 114 -12.76 -5.25 -6.20
CA PHE A 114 -12.45 -4.57 -4.95
C PHE A 114 -12.53 -5.51 -3.74
N HIS A 115 -13.55 -6.36 -3.66
CA HIS A 115 -13.69 -7.32 -2.56
C HIS A 115 -12.66 -8.46 -2.59
N MET A 116 -12.08 -8.78 -3.76
CA MET A 116 -10.94 -9.69 -3.86
C MET A 116 -9.64 -9.06 -3.33
N MET A 117 -9.44 -7.75 -3.54
CA MET A 117 -8.24 -7.04 -3.09
C MET A 117 -8.29 -6.63 -1.61
N LEU A 118 -9.49 -6.31 -1.11
CA LEU A 118 -9.68 -5.67 0.19
C LEU A 118 -9.04 -6.45 1.37
N PRO A 119 -9.27 -7.78 1.55
CA PRO A 119 -8.66 -8.52 2.65
C PRO A 119 -7.13 -8.45 2.62
N ALA A 120 -6.52 -8.65 1.45
CA ALA A 120 -5.08 -8.60 1.28
C ALA A 120 -4.50 -7.21 1.64
N ILE A 121 -5.21 -6.14 1.29
CA ILE A 121 -4.81 -4.77 1.67
C ILE A 121 -4.84 -4.59 3.18
N LEU A 122 -5.90 -5.04 3.84
CA LEU A 122 -6.07 -4.90 5.28
C LEU A 122 -5.07 -5.77 6.06
N ILE A 123 -4.81 -7.01 5.62
CA ILE A 123 -3.76 -7.90 6.16
C ILE A 123 -2.39 -7.21 6.10
N SER A 124 -1.98 -6.74 4.92
CA SER A 124 -0.70 -6.05 4.76
C SER A 124 -0.61 -4.79 5.62
N LYS A 125 -1.70 -4.00 5.70
CA LYS A 125 -1.73 -2.80 6.52
C LYS A 125 -1.58 -3.12 8.01
N ALA A 126 -2.27 -4.14 8.51
CA ALA A 126 -2.19 -4.57 9.90
C ALA A 126 -0.79 -5.11 10.24
N ASN A 127 -0.21 -5.96 9.38
CA ASN A 127 1.16 -6.46 9.55
C ASN A 127 2.21 -5.34 9.54
N LEU A 128 2.01 -4.29 8.75
CA LEU A 128 2.89 -3.12 8.76
C LEU A 128 2.70 -2.25 10.00
N LYS A 129 1.48 -2.17 10.53
CA LYS A 129 1.18 -1.47 11.78
C LYS A 129 1.90 -2.15 12.96
N ILE A 130 1.78 -3.47 13.10
CA ILE A 130 2.49 -4.27 14.11
C ILE A 130 4.00 -4.02 14.05
N LYS A 131 4.60 -4.15 12.86
CA LYS A 131 6.03 -3.88 12.66
C LYS A 131 6.41 -2.44 13.04
N ARG A 132 5.56 -1.47 12.70
CA ARG A 132 5.81 -0.06 13.01
C ARG A 132 5.77 0.19 14.51
N GLU A 133 4.82 -0.42 15.22
CA GLU A 133 4.68 -0.31 16.67
C GLU A 133 5.91 -0.92 17.37
N LYS A 134 6.37 -2.11 16.93
CA LYS A 134 7.61 -2.71 17.41
C LYS A 134 8.84 -1.81 17.19
N VAL A 135 9.00 -1.23 15.99
CA VAL A 135 10.09 -0.26 15.72
C VAL A 135 10.01 0.98 16.61
N LEU A 136 8.81 1.46 16.94
CA LEU A 136 8.65 2.62 17.82
C LEU A 136 8.95 2.29 19.27
N ALA A 137 8.59 1.09 19.74
CA ALA A 137 8.94 0.61 21.08
C ALA A 137 10.46 0.49 21.27
N LEU A 138 11.18 0.11 20.20
CA LEU A 138 12.64 -0.02 20.19
C LEU A 138 13.38 1.28 19.82
N MET A 139 12.68 2.42 19.75
CA MET A 139 13.26 3.63 19.15
C MET A 139 14.43 4.21 19.95
N ASP A 140 14.34 4.13 21.28
CA ASP A 140 15.31 4.70 22.24
C ASP A 140 16.07 3.61 23.01
N THR A 141 15.85 2.33 22.70
CA THR A 141 16.57 1.20 23.28
C THR A 141 17.97 1.11 22.64
N PRO A 142 19.07 1.07 23.41
CA PRO A 142 20.40 0.76 22.90
C PRO A 142 20.48 -0.67 22.36
N VAL A 143 21.30 -0.90 21.32
CA VAL A 143 21.43 -2.23 20.69
C VAL A 143 21.93 -3.28 21.67
N GLU A 144 22.80 -2.88 22.60
CA GLU A 144 23.37 -3.74 23.64
C GLU A 144 22.32 -4.21 24.67
N GLN A 145 21.15 -3.58 24.70
CA GLN A 145 20.03 -3.91 25.58
C GLN A 145 18.89 -4.64 24.86
N MET A 146 19.01 -4.85 23.54
CA MET A 146 18.04 -5.61 22.75
C MET A 146 18.35 -7.10 22.81
N ASP A 147 17.32 -7.94 22.74
CA ASP A 147 17.51 -9.36 22.49
C ASP A 147 17.87 -9.63 21.01
N GLU A 148 18.31 -10.86 20.72
CA GLU A 148 18.73 -11.26 19.38
C GLU A 148 17.59 -11.14 18.36
N ASP A 149 16.35 -11.45 18.76
CA ASP A 149 15.17 -11.39 17.90
C ASP A 149 14.84 -9.94 17.47
N ASP A 150 14.98 -8.98 18.38
CA ASP A 150 14.79 -7.55 18.11
C ASP A 150 15.89 -6.98 17.20
N VAL A 151 17.14 -7.42 17.39
CA VAL A 151 18.26 -7.06 16.52
C VAL A 151 18.01 -7.59 15.11
N ASP A 152 17.68 -8.87 14.97
CA ASP A 152 17.40 -9.50 13.68
C ASP A 152 16.19 -8.89 12.98
N PHE A 153 15.14 -8.58 13.75
CA PHE A 153 13.96 -7.88 13.28
C PHE A 153 14.31 -6.51 12.69
N LEU A 154 15.09 -5.70 13.40
CA LEU A 154 15.52 -4.38 12.92
C LEU A 154 16.46 -4.51 11.72
N GLU A 155 17.44 -5.41 11.75
CA GLU A 155 18.38 -5.63 10.64
C GLU A 155 17.66 -6.03 9.34
N ALA A 156 16.69 -6.94 9.43
CA ALA A 156 15.85 -7.33 8.30
C ALA A 156 15.08 -6.12 7.74
N LEU A 157 14.48 -5.30 8.61
CA LEU A 157 13.73 -4.11 8.23
C LEU A 157 14.63 -3.00 7.69
N TYR A 158 15.84 -2.83 8.21
CA TYR A 158 16.79 -1.84 7.73
C TYR A 158 17.29 -2.18 6.32
N LYS A 159 17.64 -3.45 6.08
CA LYS A 159 17.99 -3.96 4.75
C LYS A 159 16.81 -3.82 3.79
N LYS A 160 15.60 -4.20 4.23
CA LYS A 160 14.39 -4.05 3.43
C LYS A 160 14.14 -2.57 3.18
N TYR A 161 13.95 -1.70 4.15
CA TYR A 161 13.55 -0.34 3.87
C TYR A 161 14.69 0.59 3.44
N LYS A 162 15.96 0.16 3.45
CA LYS A 162 17.16 0.94 3.07
C LYS A 162 17.40 2.16 3.98
N THR A 163 17.37 1.96 5.29
CA THR A 163 17.70 2.99 6.30
C THR A 163 18.13 2.30 7.60
N ARG A 164 18.98 2.96 8.39
CA ARG A 164 19.39 2.55 9.75
C ARG A 164 18.81 3.44 10.86
N ASN A 165 17.85 4.31 10.51
CA ASN A 165 17.29 5.29 11.45
C ASN A 165 15.85 4.90 11.79
N ASN A 166 15.57 4.61 13.06
CA ASN A 166 14.28 4.12 13.54
C ASN A 166 13.13 5.08 13.22
N LYS A 167 13.30 6.39 13.40
CA LYS A 167 12.28 7.39 13.04
C LYS A 167 11.94 7.36 11.54
N LYS A 168 12.96 7.25 10.67
CA LYS A 168 12.75 7.09 9.23
C LYS A 168 12.10 5.75 8.93
N LEU A 169 12.53 4.65 9.56
CA LEU A 169 11.97 3.31 9.37
C LEU A 169 10.48 3.27 9.74
N ALA A 170 10.12 3.76 10.92
CA ALA A 170 8.74 3.86 11.39
C ALA A 170 7.86 4.70 10.44
N ASN A 171 8.41 5.79 9.89
CA ASN A 171 7.71 6.56 8.86
C ASN A 171 7.55 5.72 7.57
N ARG A 172 8.56 4.99 7.12
CA ARG A 172 8.48 4.14 5.91
C ARG A 172 7.47 3.00 6.04
N LEU A 173 7.27 2.46 7.24
CA LEU A 173 6.28 1.44 7.56
C LEU A 173 4.84 1.98 7.67
N LYS A 174 4.65 3.30 7.82
CA LYS A 174 3.31 3.90 7.92
C LYS A 174 2.52 3.67 6.63
N THR A 175 1.28 3.21 6.79
CA THR A 175 0.36 2.90 5.68
C THR A 175 -0.51 4.12 5.32
N HIS A 176 -1.26 4.03 4.23
CA HIS A 176 -2.14 5.10 3.74
C HIS A 176 -3.54 4.56 3.38
N PRO A 177 -4.51 5.43 3.02
CA PRO A 177 -5.90 5.02 2.80
C PRO A 177 -6.07 3.90 1.78
N VAL A 178 -7.01 2.98 2.06
CA VAL A 178 -7.34 1.81 1.23
C VAL A 178 -7.82 2.24 -0.16
N SER A 179 -8.55 3.34 -0.24
CA SER A 179 -9.10 3.92 -1.46
C SER A 179 -8.03 4.23 -2.51
N ILE A 180 -6.86 4.74 -2.10
CA ILE A 180 -5.70 4.97 -2.98
C ILE A 180 -5.21 3.62 -3.54
N ILE A 181 -5.02 2.63 -2.66
CA ILE A 181 -4.45 1.33 -3.02
C ILE A 181 -5.39 0.58 -3.98
N LEU A 182 -6.69 0.57 -3.71
CA LEU A 182 -7.69 -0.03 -4.60
C LEU A 182 -7.75 0.66 -5.97
N ALA A 183 -7.64 1.99 -5.99
CA ALA A 183 -7.63 2.75 -7.24
C ALA A 183 -6.41 2.42 -8.08
N GLN A 184 -5.22 2.41 -7.48
CA GLN A 184 -3.99 2.02 -8.17
C GLN A 184 -4.06 0.56 -8.61
N ALA A 185 -4.49 -0.36 -7.75
CA ALA A 185 -4.64 -1.77 -8.11
C ALA A 185 -5.55 -1.95 -9.34
N ALA A 186 -6.68 -1.25 -9.40
CA ALA A 186 -7.59 -1.33 -10.53
C ALA A 186 -6.98 -0.73 -11.81
N ILE A 187 -6.28 0.40 -11.71
CA ILE A 187 -5.62 1.05 -12.86
C ILE A 187 -4.47 0.19 -13.38
N GLU A 188 -3.53 -0.19 -12.51
CA GLU A 188 -2.30 -0.91 -12.89
C GLU A 188 -2.57 -2.34 -13.39
N SER A 189 -3.61 -2.99 -12.86
CA SER A 189 -3.99 -4.35 -13.30
C SER A 189 -5.00 -4.37 -14.45
N ALA A 190 -5.47 -3.20 -14.92
CA ALA A 190 -6.59 -3.06 -15.84
C ALA A 190 -7.84 -3.83 -15.36
N TRP A 191 -8.25 -3.59 -14.11
CA TRP A 191 -9.34 -4.30 -13.42
C TRP A 191 -9.15 -5.83 -13.37
N GLY A 192 -7.90 -6.27 -13.15
CA GLY A 192 -7.54 -7.68 -13.05
C GLY A 192 -7.33 -8.40 -14.39
N GLU A 193 -7.22 -7.68 -15.50
CA GLU A 193 -7.11 -8.28 -16.83
C GLU A 193 -5.71 -8.36 -17.40
N SER A 194 -4.75 -7.68 -16.76
CA SER A 194 -3.33 -7.85 -17.07
C SER A 194 -2.93 -9.33 -16.99
N ARG A 195 -2.10 -9.78 -17.94
CA ARG A 195 -1.48 -11.12 -17.91
C ARG A 195 -0.71 -11.34 -16.61
N PHE A 196 -0.03 -10.31 -16.10
CA PHE A 196 0.78 -10.40 -14.89
C PHE A 196 -0.07 -10.54 -13.63
N PHE A 197 -1.23 -9.89 -13.60
CA PHE A 197 -2.23 -10.12 -12.56
C PHE A 197 -2.66 -11.59 -12.57
N LYS A 198 -3.21 -12.06 -13.69
CA LYS A 198 -3.80 -13.41 -13.82
C LYS A 198 -2.81 -14.56 -13.64
N LYS A 199 -1.56 -14.41 -14.08
CA LYS A 199 -0.55 -15.49 -14.03
C LYS A 199 0.42 -15.36 -12.86
N GLY A 200 0.56 -14.17 -12.30
CA GLY A 200 1.61 -13.84 -11.35
C GLY A 200 1.14 -13.26 -10.03
N ASN A 201 -0.18 -13.05 -9.85
CA ASN A 201 -0.70 -12.25 -8.73
C ASN A 201 -0.03 -10.86 -8.65
N ASN A 202 0.54 -10.38 -9.75
CA ASN A 202 1.32 -9.14 -9.78
C ASN A 202 0.42 -7.98 -10.20
N ILE A 203 -0.11 -7.31 -9.18
CA ILE A 203 -1.16 -6.30 -9.28
C ILE A 203 -0.63 -5.00 -9.88
N PHE A 204 0.60 -4.62 -9.50
CA PHE A 204 1.19 -3.33 -9.80
C PHE A 204 2.31 -3.42 -10.86
N GLY A 205 2.45 -4.57 -11.53
CA GLY A 205 3.47 -4.77 -12.55
C GLY A 205 4.92 -4.74 -12.03
N MET A 206 5.15 -5.15 -10.78
CA MET A 206 6.44 -5.08 -10.08
C MET A 206 7.53 -5.86 -10.83
N TRP A 207 8.65 -5.19 -11.12
CA TRP A 207 9.79 -5.79 -11.81
C TRP A 207 10.54 -6.74 -10.90
N SER A 208 11.07 -7.81 -11.49
CA SER A 208 11.92 -8.78 -10.83
C SER A 208 13.36 -8.59 -11.29
N PHE A 209 14.22 -8.21 -10.36
CA PHE A 209 15.66 -8.06 -10.58
C PHE A 209 16.46 -9.24 -10.01
N ASN A 210 15.84 -10.06 -9.16
CA ASN A 210 16.45 -11.26 -8.59
C ASN A 210 16.10 -12.48 -9.45
N LYS A 211 17.10 -13.18 -9.96
CA LYS A 211 16.87 -14.38 -10.79
C LYS A 211 16.36 -15.59 -9.99
N ASN A 212 16.56 -15.58 -8.67
CA ASN A 212 16.20 -16.67 -7.76
C ASN A 212 14.78 -16.52 -7.18
N GLU A 213 14.08 -15.40 -7.44
CA GLU A 213 12.70 -15.22 -6.99
C GLU A 213 11.70 -15.70 -8.07
N PRO A 214 10.49 -16.16 -7.69
CA PRO A 214 9.46 -16.51 -8.66
C PRO A 214 9.14 -15.31 -9.56
N ARG A 215 9.22 -15.52 -10.88
CA ARG A 215 9.08 -14.44 -11.86
C ARG A 215 8.52 -14.91 -13.20
N ILE A 216 7.93 -13.98 -13.93
CA ILE A 216 7.34 -14.20 -15.26
C ILE A 216 8.08 -13.33 -16.26
N LYS A 217 8.49 -13.93 -17.39
CA LYS A 217 9.06 -13.19 -18.52
C LYS A 217 7.97 -12.30 -19.16
N ALA A 218 8.26 -11.02 -19.32
CA ALA A 218 7.44 -10.12 -20.12
C ALA A 218 7.59 -10.45 -21.60
N LEU A 219 6.61 -10.08 -22.42
CA LEU A 219 6.68 -10.29 -23.88
C LEU A 219 7.66 -9.29 -24.55
N GLY A 220 7.87 -8.13 -23.94
CA GLY A 220 8.81 -7.12 -24.43
C GLY A 220 10.23 -7.29 -23.91
N ASN A 221 11.17 -6.61 -24.57
CA ASN A 221 12.54 -6.43 -24.14
C ASN A 221 12.81 -4.92 -23.85
N ARG A 222 13.86 -4.63 -23.08
CA ARG A 222 14.41 -3.29 -22.89
C ARG A 222 15.88 -3.34 -23.28
N ASN A 223 16.27 -2.57 -24.29
CA ASN A 223 17.65 -2.53 -24.80
C ASN A 223 18.18 -3.95 -25.12
N GLY A 224 17.36 -4.77 -25.80
CA GLY A 224 17.70 -6.16 -26.13
C GLY A 224 17.63 -7.16 -24.96
N LYS A 225 17.42 -6.71 -23.71
CA LYS A 225 17.33 -7.60 -22.53
C LYS A 225 15.89 -7.93 -22.19
N SER A 226 15.65 -9.19 -21.84
CA SER A 226 14.34 -9.65 -21.38
C SER A 226 13.95 -8.99 -20.06
N ILE A 227 12.73 -8.47 -19.96
CA ILE A 227 12.19 -7.93 -18.72
C ILE A 227 11.48 -9.05 -17.96
N TYR A 228 11.68 -9.11 -16.64
CA TYR A 228 11.00 -10.05 -15.76
C TYR A 228 10.16 -9.27 -14.75
N VAL A 229 8.99 -9.80 -14.43
CA VAL A 229 8.12 -9.28 -13.39
C VAL A 229 7.94 -10.32 -12.29
N LYS A 230 7.73 -9.88 -11.06
CA LYS A 230 7.55 -10.76 -9.91
C LYS A 230 6.30 -11.64 -10.05
N LYS A 231 6.33 -12.80 -9.42
CA LYS A 231 5.19 -13.69 -9.18
C LYS A 231 5.05 -13.90 -7.68
N TYR A 232 3.83 -13.75 -7.18
CA TYR A 232 3.52 -13.84 -5.75
C TYR A 232 2.69 -15.09 -5.46
N ALA A 233 2.89 -15.69 -4.28
CA ALA A 233 2.16 -16.88 -3.86
C ALA A 233 0.72 -16.54 -3.43
N ASN A 234 0.48 -15.29 -3.04
CA ASN A 234 -0.82 -14.77 -2.65
C ASN A 234 -0.91 -13.26 -2.95
N ILE A 235 -2.10 -12.69 -2.80
CA ILE A 235 -2.37 -11.28 -3.14
C ILE A 235 -1.69 -10.34 -2.12
N SER A 236 -1.62 -10.70 -0.83
CA SER A 236 -1.03 -9.85 0.22
C SER A 236 0.47 -9.63 0.03
N GLU A 237 1.23 -10.61 -0.46
CA GLU A 237 2.64 -10.43 -0.82
C GLU A 237 2.86 -9.33 -1.89
N ALA A 238 1.95 -9.22 -2.86
CA ALA A 238 2.02 -8.16 -3.86
C ALA A 238 1.72 -6.78 -3.26
N ILE A 239 0.82 -6.71 -2.27
CA ILE A 239 0.52 -5.48 -1.52
C ILE A 239 1.70 -5.10 -0.61
N ASP A 240 2.35 -6.07 0.04
CA ASP A 240 3.55 -5.84 0.86
C ASP A 240 4.68 -5.20 0.05
N ASP A 241 4.95 -5.73 -1.14
CA ASP A 241 5.96 -5.18 -2.05
C ASP A 241 5.60 -3.77 -2.54
N TYR A 242 4.31 -3.51 -2.78
CA TYR A 242 3.83 -2.16 -3.10
C TYR A 242 4.14 -1.18 -1.96
N PHE A 243 3.86 -1.54 -0.71
CA PHE A 243 4.18 -0.68 0.43
C PHE A 243 5.69 -0.45 0.59
N VAL A 244 6.52 -1.45 0.26
CA VAL A 244 7.97 -1.30 0.24
C VAL A 244 8.42 -0.28 -0.80
N VAL A 245 7.81 -0.28 -1.99
CA VAL A 245 8.09 0.72 -3.04
C VAL A 245 7.74 2.13 -2.54
N ILE A 246 6.53 2.32 -2.00
CA ILE A 246 6.08 3.62 -1.45
C ILE A 246 6.93 4.03 -0.23
N GLY A 247 7.40 3.07 0.56
CA GLY A 247 8.31 3.29 1.69
C GLY A 247 9.70 3.77 1.27
N ARG A 248 10.13 3.54 0.03
CA ARG A 248 11.48 3.85 -0.45
C ARG A 248 11.48 5.01 -1.48
N GLY A 249 12.69 5.45 -1.85
CA GLY A 249 12.91 6.30 -3.03
C GLY A 249 12.04 7.56 -3.12
N ALA A 250 11.50 7.78 -4.32
CA ALA A 250 10.91 9.02 -4.82
C ALA A 250 9.58 9.47 -4.18
N TYR A 251 9.03 8.73 -3.21
CA TYR A 251 7.76 9.07 -2.56
C TYR A 251 7.94 9.86 -1.26
N LYS A 252 9.03 10.63 -1.12
CA LYS A 252 9.36 11.33 0.14
C LYS A 252 8.28 12.36 0.48
N SER A 253 7.86 13.15 -0.49
CA SER A 253 6.75 14.10 -0.40
C SER A 253 5.45 13.44 0.07
N PHE A 254 5.03 12.35 -0.59
CA PHE A 254 3.88 11.55 -0.17
C PHE A 254 3.99 11.07 1.28
N ARG A 255 5.14 10.52 1.67
CA ARG A 255 5.38 10.04 3.04
C ARG A 255 5.34 11.18 4.06
N LYS A 256 5.77 12.39 3.71
CA LYS A 256 5.64 13.57 4.57
C LYS A 256 4.16 13.92 4.74
N GLN A 257 3.41 14.03 3.64
CA GLN A 257 2.01 14.46 3.69
C GLN A 257 1.10 13.46 4.41
N ARG A 258 1.37 12.16 4.28
CA ARG A 258 0.73 11.09 5.05
C ARG A 258 0.83 11.25 6.57
N ASN A 259 1.80 12.03 7.07
CA ASN A 259 1.90 12.35 8.50
C ASN A 259 1.03 13.54 8.93
N ILE A 260 0.46 14.26 7.98
CA ILE A 260 -0.33 15.47 8.20
C ILE A 260 -1.82 15.19 7.96
N THR A 261 -2.15 14.36 6.97
CA THR A 261 -3.55 14.06 6.63
C THR A 261 -3.73 12.62 6.14
N ASP A 262 -4.90 12.06 6.43
CA ASP A 262 -5.39 10.80 5.87
C ASP A 262 -6.41 11.02 4.74
N ASN A 263 -6.62 12.26 4.29
CA ASN A 263 -7.55 12.53 3.19
C ASN A 263 -6.95 12.01 1.86
N PRO A 264 -7.53 10.95 1.24
CA PRO A 264 -6.95 10.37 0.05
C PRO A 264 -6.93 11.35 -1.13
N LEU A 265 -7.89 12.27 -1.23
CA LEU A 265 -7.96 13.23 -2.33
C LEU A 265 -6.90 14.33 -2.26
N VAL A 266 -6.27 14.52 -1.09
CA VAL A 266 -5.09 15.37 -0.90
C VAL A 266 -3.83 14.57 -1.15
N LEU A 267 -3.73 13.37 -0.55
CA LEU A 267 -2.54 12.53 -0.65
C LEU A 267 -2.17 12.14 -2.08
N VAL A 268 -3.14 11.92 -2.97
CA VAL A 268 -2.88 11.54 -4.36
C VAL A 268 -2.09 12.60 -5.14
N ASN A 269 -2.15 13.88 -4.74
CA ASN A 269 -1.38 14.96 -5.38
C ASN A 269 0.14 14.79 -5.20
N TYR A 270 0.56 14.00 -4.21
CA TYR A 270 1.97 13.73 -3.90
C TYR A 270 2.47 12.41 -4.51
N LEU A 271 1.67 11.76 -5.37
CA LEU A 271 2.03 10.53 -6.10
C LEU A 271 2.51 10.78 -7.54
N VAL A 272 2.98 12.00 -7.84
CA VAL A 272 3.53 12.39 -9.15
C VAL A 272 4.60 11.42 -9.66
N ASN A 273 5.51 11.02 -8.77
CA ASN A 273 6.63 10.14 -9.12
C ASN A 273 6.23 8.67 -9.35
N TYR A 274 4.93 8.34 -9.26
CA TYR A 274 4.42 7.01 -9.53
C TYR A 274 4.29 6.73 -11.04
N CYS A 275 4.03 7.75 -11.86
CA CYS A 275 3.86 7.61 -13.30
C CYS A 275 4.41 8.84 -14.02
N GLU A 276 5.25 8.63 -15.03
CA GLU A 276 5.89 9.69 -15.85
C GLU A 276 4.91 10.46 -16.74
N LEU A 277 3.62 10.09 -16.75
CA LEU A 277 2.60 10.79 -17.52
C LEU A 277 2.04 11.97 -16.72
N ASP A 278 1.97 13.12 -17.37
CA ASP A 278 1.22 14.27 -16.87
C ASP A 278 -0.21 13.85 -16.46
N ASN A 279 -0.69 14.37 -15.33
CA ASN A 279 -2.05 14.16 -14.79
C ASN A 279 -2.33 12.84 -14.04
N TYR A 280 -1.33 12.03 -13.68
CA TYR A 280 -1.58 10.82 -12.87
C TYR A 280 -2.36 11.09 -11.56
N PRO A 281 -2.00 12.11 -10.75
CA PRO A 281 -2.78 12.47 -9.57
C PRO A 281 -4.25 12.79 -9.85
N SER A 282 -4.52 13.56 -10.91
CA SER A 282 -5.88 13.93 -11.33
C SER A 282 -6.69 12.70 -11.75
N LYS A 283 -6.08 11.79 -12.52
CA LYS A 283 -6.69 10.51 -12.90
C LYS A 283 -7.05 9.68 -11.66
N LEU A 284 -6.15 9.59 -10.69
CA LEU A 284 -6.36 8.82 -9.47
C LEU A 284 -7.46 9.42 -8.60
N ARG A 285 -7.46 10.76 -8.42
CA ARG A 285 -8.51 11.51 -7.71
C ARG A 285 -9.88 11.26 -8.34
N LYS A 286 -10.00 11.42 -9.66
CA LYS A 286 -11.25 11.16 -10.40
C LYS A 286 -11.71 9.72 -10.24
N PHE A 287 -10.79 8.75 -10.32
CA PHE A 287 -11.10 7.33 -10.15
C PHE A 287 -11.66 7.01 -8.76
N ILE A 288 -11.05 7.56 -7.70
CA ILE A 288 -11.50 7.39 -6.31
C ILE A 288 -12.92 7.93 -6.14
N VAL A 289 -13.20 9.12 -6.66
CA VAL A 289 -14.52 9.76 -6.56
C VAL A 289 -15.58 8.99 -7.35
N GLN A 290 -15.32 8.70 -8.63
CA GLN A 290 -16.28 8.03 -9.52
C GLN A 290 -16.65 6.62 -9.04
N ASN A 291 -15.69 5.89 -8.47
CA ASN A 291 -15.94 4.54 -7.95
C ASN A 291 -16.30 4.53 -6.45
N LYS A 292 -16.49 5.70 -5.83
CA LYS A 292 -16.89 5.87 -4.42
C LYS A 292 -15.98 5.10 -3.45
N LEU A 293 -14.66 5.12 -3.68
CA LEU A 293 -13.72 4.23 -2.98
C LEU A 293 -13.45 4.63 -1.53
N ARG A 294 -13.72 5.88 -1.15
CA ARG A 294 -13.51 6.38 0.22
C ARG A 294 -14.29 5.58 1.28
N LYS A 295 -15.37 4.89 0.88
CA LYS A 295 -16.10 4.00 1.80
C LYS A 295 -15.25 2.85 2.33
N PHE A 296 -14.27 2.38 1.54
CA PHE A 296 -13.36 1.29 1.92
C PHE A 296 -12.31 1.73 2.96
N ASP A 297 -12.13 3.03 3.18
CA ASP A 297 -11.18 3.54 4.18
C ASP A 297 -11.64 3.28 5.62
N LYS A 298 -12.93 2.92 5.81
CA LYS A 298 -13.51 2.57 7.12
C LYS A 298 -13.50 1.06 7.41
N PHE A 299 -12.98 0.24 6.49
CA PHE A 299 -12.99 -1.21 6.66
C PHE A 299 -11.76 -1.64 7.46
N GLU A 300 -11.95 -2.60 8.35
CA GLU A 300 -10.94 -3.13 9.25
C GLU A 300 -11.01 -4.66 9.27
N LEU A 301 -9.95 -5.32 9.76
CA LEU A 301 -9.99 -6.77 9.91
C LEU A 301 -10.87 -7.15 11.09
N ALA A 302 -11.66 -8.20 10.91
CA ALA A 302 -12.43 -8.80 12.00
C ALA A 302 -11.49 -9.32 13.10
N SER A 303 -11.89 -9.15 14.37
CA SER A 303 -11.13 -9.56 15.56
C SER A 303 -11.23 -11.06 15.86
N SER A 304 -12.26 -11.74 15.35
CA SER A 304 -12.56 -13.13 15.64
C SER A 304 -12.36 -14.03 14.41
N TYR A 305 -11.16 -14.56 14.18
CA TYR A 305 -10.91 -15.66 13.24
C TYR A 305 -9.58 -16.36 13.49
#